data_AF-A0A3M7NMX9-F1
#
_entry.id   AF-A0A3M7NMX9-F1
#
_cell.length_a   1.000
_cell.length_b   1.000
_cell.length_c   1.000
_cell.angle_alpha   90.00
_cell.angle_beta   90.00
_cell.angle_gamma   90.00
#
_symmetry.space_group_name_H-M   'P 1'
#
loop_
_entity.id
_entity.type
_entity.pdbx_description
1 polymer ?
#
loop_
_entity_poly.entity_id
_entity_poly.type
_entity_poly.pdbx_seq_one_letter_code
_entity_poly.pdbx_strand_id
1 'polypeptide(L)'
;MTGGNRALHTNPFVVNNRTVDIHITTRGSDWYWAVMSIMGTTMLVILGTAFLRPARNRIFYYILAAIAFVAMIEHYSMAANLGWVPIDVEFRRPSIHIVAGRNRQIWWVRYCCWFVIWPLISLVIMLSVVAPVVHTLWLVFLTAVMAVMALVGAVVRSDYKWGYYGFWVWTWLLVGYSLIWAPRRYASALGRDIQRAHLITSSWVWFLWMIYPICWGISEGGNTIPPDSEFIFYGILDCCLIPITSAAFLLFHRSIDPERLGLRMRSYDDPLPGQLHPAARAEEKMAPTNSPDPVNPPPMAVSET
;
A
#
# COMPACT_ATOMS: atom_id res chain seq x y z
N MET A 1 20.20 -36.00 8.05
CA MET A 1 18.89 -35.33 7.86
C MET A 1 19.11 -34.17 6.88
N THR A 2 18.58 -34.25 5.67
CA THR A 2 18.71 -33.16 4.68
C THR A 2 17.78 -32.00 5.07
N GLY A 3 18.35 -30.80 5.21
CA GLY A 3 17.69 -29.57 5.64
C GLY A 3 17.02 -28.82 4.49
N GLY A 4 16.03 -29.44 3.85
CA GLY A 4 15.18 -28.79 2.83
C GLY A 4 13.89 -28.22 3.41
N ASN A 5 13.11 -27.52 2.58
CA ASN A 5 11.79 -27.01 2.93
C ASN A 5 10.84 -28.17 3.31
N ARG A 6 10.34 -28.14 4.56
CA ARG A 6 9.40 -29.14 5.10
C ARG A 6 8.01 -28.57 5.38
N ALA A 7 7.71 -27.36 4.90
CA ALA A 7 6.44 -26.67 5.18
C ALA A 7 5.22 -27.55 4.89
N LEU A 8 5.21 -28.24 3.73
CA LEU A 8 4.07 -29.06 3.31
C LEU A 8 3.93 -30.38 4.10
N HIS A 9 5.00 -30.84 4.74
CA HIS A 9 4.93 -31.98 5.67
C HIS A 9 4.39 -31.56 7.03
N THR A 10 4.77 -30.37 7.50
CA THR A 10 4.31 -29.84 8.79
C THR A 10 2.87 -29.35 8.73
N ASN A 11 2.52 -28.64 7.64
CA ASN A 11 1.20 -28.05 7.43
C ASN A 11 0.50 -28.81 6.29
N PRO A 12 -0.39 -29.76 6.62
CA PRO A 12 -0.98 -30.67 5.65
C PRO A 12 -2.03 -29.99 4.77
N PHE A 13 -2.41 -30.66 3.68
CA PHE A 13 -3.43 -30.24 2.72
C PHE A 13 -4.86 -30.49 3.20
N VAL A 14 -5.14 -30.23 4.49
CA VAL A 14 -6.46 -30.45 5.11
C VAL A 14 -6.83 -29.23 5.96
N VAL A 15 -8.00 -28.65 5.67
CA VAL A 15 -8.58 -27.55 6.45
C VAL A 15 -10.06 -27.87 6.69
N ASN A 16 -10.54 -27.70 7.93
CA ASN A 16 -11.92 -27.97 8.32
C ASN A 16 -12.43 -29.36 7.88
N ASN A 17 -11.61 -30.39 8.11
CA ASN A 17 -11.88 -31.80 7.72
C ASN A 17 -12.10 -32.01 6.20
N ARG A 18 -11.56 -31.12 5.36
CA ARG A 18 -11.59 -31.27 3.90
C ARG A 18 -10.17 -31.27 3.34
N THR A 19 -9.81 -32.36 2.67
CA THR A 19 -8.59 -32.46 1.89
C THR A 19 -8.74 -31.71 0.58
N VAL A 20 -7.68 -31.03 0.15
CA VAL A 20 -7.65 -30.36 -1.15
C VAL A 20 -7.02 -31.24 -2.23
N ASP A 21 -7.60 -31.28 -3.42
CA ASP A 21 -7.10 -32.06 -4.56
C ASP A 21 -6.05 -31.29 -5.36
N ILE A 22 -6.36 -30.02 -5.69
CA ILE A 22 -5.51 -29.16 -6.52
C ILE A 22 -4.76 -28.19 -5.59
N HIS A 23 -3.50 -28.50 -5.31
CA HIS A 23 -2.69 -27.78 -4.32
C HIS A 23 -1.25 -27.52 -4.81
N ILE A 24 -0.52 -26.70 -4.06
CA ILE A 24 0.89 -26.40 -4.35
C ILE A 24 1.80 -27.61 -4.11
N THR A 25 2.96 -27.62 -4.74
CA THR A 25 4.05 -28.55 -4.44
C THR A 25 5.17 -27.84 -3.67
N THR A 26 6.19 -28.60 -3.23
CA THR A 26 7.36 -28.01 -2.54
C THR A 26 8.02 -26.93 -3.39
N ARG A 27 7.96 -27.03 -4.73
CA ARG A 27 8.50 -26.01 -5.63
C ARG A 27 7.75 -24.68 -5.55
N GLY A 28 6.42 -24.71 -5.46
CA GLY A 28 5.62 -23.50 -5.24
C GLY A 28 5.94 -22.87 -3.88
N SER A 29 6.04 -23.70 -2.84
CA SER A 29 6.43 -23.25 -1.49
C SER A 29 7.85 -22.64 -1.47
N ASP A 30 8.83 -23.26 -2.12
CA ASP A 30 10.21 -22.75 -2.24
C ASP A 30 10.26 -21.39 -2.94
N TRP A 31 9.48 -21.23 -4.02
CA TRP A 31 9.37 -19.95 -4.72
C TRP A 31 8.86 -18.84 -3.79
N TYR A 32 7.81 -19.08 -3.01
CA TYR A 32 7.30 -18.08 -2.09
C TYR A 32 8.19 -17.83 -0.86
N TRP A 33 9.03 -18.79 -0.44
CA TRP A 33 10.12 -18.50 0.49
C TRP A 33 11.13 -17.50 -0.09
N ALA A 34 11.46 -17.62 -1.38
CA ALA A 34 12.32 -16.67 -2.07
C ALA A 34 11.65 -15.29 -2.17
N VAL A 35 10.38 -15.22 -2.57
CA VAL A 35 9.65 -13.95 -2.66
C VAL A 35 9.51 -13.30 -1.27
N MET A 36 9.21 -14.07 -0.23
CA MET A 36 9.21 -13.58 1.17
C MET A 36 10.54 -12.93 1.54
N SER A 37 11.66 -13.57 1.19
CA SER A 37 13.01 -13.04 1.46
C SER A 37 13.28 -11.74 0.69
N ILE A 38 12.81 -11.63 -0.56
CA ILE A 38 12.89 -10.41 -1.37
C ILE A 38 12.08 -9.28 -0.71
N MET A 39 10.85 -9.55 -0.25
CA MET A 39 10.00 -8.56 0.43
C MET A 39 10.62 -8.10 1.76
N GLY A 40 11.14 -9.02 2.56
CA GLY A 40 11.84 -8.71 3.80
C GLY A 40 13.11 -7.88 3.57
N THR A 41 13.91 -8.24 2.57
CA THR A 41 15.10 -7.46 2.18
C THR A 41 14.71 -6.06 1.71
N THR A 42 13.66 -5.94 0.91
CA THR A 42 13.12 -4.65 0.44
C THR A 42 12.72 -3.76 1.62
N MET A 43 11.99 -4.32 2.59
CA MET A 43 11.62 -3.61 3.82
C MET A 43 12.87 -3.10 4.57
N LEU A 44 13.86 -3.97 4.79
CA LEU A 44 15.09 -3.61 5.51
C LEU A 44 15.90 -2.52 4.79
N VAL A 45 16.01 -2.60 3.46
CA VAL A 45 16.71 -1.59 2.65
C VAL A 45 15.97 -0.24 2.71
N ILE A 46 14.64 -0.23 2.62
CA ILE A 46 13.85 1.01 2.74
C ILE A 46 14.02 1.63 4.13
N LEU A 47 13.96 0.83 5.20
CA LEU A 47 14.18 1.33 6.56
C LEU A 47 15.61 1.82 6.77
N GLY A 48 16.61 1.07 6.29
CA GLY A 48 18.02 1.44 6.33
C GLY A 48 18.28 2.79 5.66
N THR A 49 17.72 2.98 4.45
CA THR A 49 17.82 4.25 3.72
C THR A 49 17.03 5.39 4.37
N ALA A 50 15.93 5.09 5.09
CA ALA A 50 15.17 6.10 5.84
C ALA A 50 16.00 6.76 6.94
N PHE A 51 16.92 6.03 7.60
CA PHE A 51 17.79 6.59 8.62
C PHE A 51 18.75 7.66 8.10
N LEU A 52 19.05 7.66 6.79
CA LEU A 52 19.86 8.69 6.13
C LEU A 52 19.07 9.99 5.87
N ARG A 53 17.77 10.02 6.17
CA ARG A 53 16.90 11.19 5.97
C ARG A 53 16.50 11.81 7.31
N PRO A 54 16.27 13.14 7.37
CA PRO A 54 15.68 13.77 8.55
C PRO A 54 14.34 13.13 8.93
N ALA A 55 14.06 12.98 10.23
CA ALA A 55 12.86 12.28 10.73
C ALA A 55 11.55 12.79 10.11
N ARG A 56 11.46 14.11 9.87
CA ARG A 56 10.31 14.79 9.27
C ARG A 56 9.97 14.35 7.84
N ASN A 57 10.94 13.75 7.12
CA ASN A 57 10.84 13.42 5.70
C ASN A 57 10.70 11.90 5.44
N ARG A 58 10.43 11.11 6.50
CA ARG A 58 10.43 9.63 6.42
C ARG A 58 9.07 9.02 6.09
N ILE A 59 8.01 9.81 5.89
CA ILE A 59 6.64 9.30 5.68
C ILE A 59 6.56 8.24 4.57
N PHE A 60 7.14 8.55 3.41
CA PHE A 60 7.12 7.68 2.25
C PHE A 60 7.89 6.39 2.51
N TYR A 61 9.02 6.46 3.21
CA TYR A 61 9.81 5.29 3.57
C TYR A 61 9.03 4.37 4.51
N TYR A 62 8.35 4.90 5.53
CA TYR A 62 7.56 4.08 6.44
C TYR A 62 6.35 3.42 5.76
N ILE A 63 5.66 4.14 4.86
CA ILE A 63 4.53 3.55 4.11
C ILE A 63 5.04 2.43 3.18
N LEU A 64 6.11 2.66 2.43
CA LEU A 64 6.70 1.65 1.54
C LEU A 64 7.27 0.45 2.32
N ALA A 65 7.90 0.69 3.46
CA ALA A 65 8.36 -0.39 4.35
C ALA A 65 7.19 -1.19 4.91
N ALA A 66 6.08 -0.53 5.30
CA ALA A 66 4.88 -1.22 5.77
C ALA A 66 4.26 -2.09 4.67
N ILE A 67 4.22 -1.62 3.42
CA ILE A 67 3.80 -2.42 2.26
C ILE A 67 4.66 -3.68 2.12
N ALA A 68 5.99 -3.51 2.11
CA ALA A 68 6.91 -4.63 1.99
C ALA A 68 6.82 -5.61 3.18
N PHE A 69 6.56 -5.10 4.38
CA PHE A 69 6.37 -5.92 5.58
C PHE A 69 5.10 -6.78 5.51
N VAL A 70 3.97 -6.20 5.12
CA VAL A 70 2.72 -6.96 4.94
C VAL A 70 2.89 -8.03 3.87
N ALA A 71 3.56 -7.71 2.76
CA ALA A 71 3.85 -8.70 1.71
C ALA A 71 4.81 -9.81 2.18
N MET A 72 5.79 -9.49 3.03
CA MET A 72 6.65 -10.50 3.65
C MET A 72 5.83 -11.48 4.51
N ILE A 73 4.88 -10.99 5.32
CA ILE A 73 3.99 -11.82 6.14
C ILE A 73 3.08 -12.69 5.27
N GLU A 74 2.51 -12.10 4.22
CA GLU A 74 1.67 -12.80 3.24
C GLU A 74 2.40 -14.00 2.63
N HIS A 75 3.59 -13.74 2.08
CA HIS A 75 4.40 -14.76 1.42
C HIS A 75 4.92 -15.80 2.41
N TYR A 76 5.24 -15.40 3.65
CA TYR A 76 5.55 -16.35 4.73
C TYR A 76 4.38 -17.31 4.96
N SER A 77 3.16 -16.80 5.11
CA SER A 77 1.98 -17.64 5.33
C SER A 77 1.79 -18.63 4.19
N MET A 78 1.82 -18.14 2.94
CA MET A 78 1.58 -18.98 1.78
C MET A 78 2.70 -19.98 1.52
N ALA A 79 3.97 -19.58 1.71
CA ALA A 79 5.12 -20.49 1.65
C ALA A 79 5.02 -21.58 2.72
N ALA A 80 4.56 -21.24 3.91
CA ALA A 80 4.31 -22.19 4.99
C ALA A 80 3.08 -23.07 4.78
N ASN A 81 2.34 -22.94 3.66
CA ASN A 81 1.08 -23.63 3.40
C ASN A 81 -0.07 -23.28 4.36
N LEU A 82 -0.11 -22.02 4.80
CA LEU A 82 -1.10 -21.47 5.71
C LEU A 82 -1.93 -20.38 5.02
N GLY A 83 -3.15 -20.14 5.52
CA GLY A 83 -4.00 -19.06 5.02
C GLY A 83 -4.75 -19.39 3.72
N TRP A 84 -5.14 -20.66 3.55
CA TRP A 84 -5.92 -21.14 2.42
C TRP A 84 -7.18 -21.91 2.85
N VAL A 85 -8.09 -22.14 1.91
CA VAL A 85 -9.31 -22.95 2.09
C VAL A 85 -9.62 -23.76 0.81
N PRO A 86 -10.15 -25.00 0.90
CA PRO A 86 -10.54 -25.76 -0.27
C PRO A 86 -11.89 -25.29 -0.82
N ILE A 87 -11.94 -24.88 -2.09
CA ILE A 87 -13.14 -24.45 -2.80
C ILE A 87 -13.37 -25.33 -4.03
N ASP A 88 -14.57 -25.88 -4.18
CA ASP A 88 -14.93 -26.71 -5.34
C ASP A 88 -14.79 -25.88 -6.64
N VAL A 89 -14.09 -26.42 -7.64
CA VAL A 89 -13.86 -25.73 -8.91
C VAL A 89 -15.11 -25.78 -9.79
N GLU A 90 -15.39 -24.68 -10.48
CA GLU A 90 -16.45 -24.60 -11.49
C GLU A 90 -16.05 -25.43 -12.72
N PHE A 91 -14.86 -25.15 -13.26
CA PHE A 91 -14.32 -25.82 -14.44
C PHE A 91 -13.45 -27.01 -14.05
N ARG A 92 -14.09 -28.18 -13.89
CA ARG A 92 -13.38 -29.45 -13.70
C ARG A 92 -12.64 -29.83 -14.97
N ARG A 93 -11.40 -30.31 -14.81
CA ARG A 93 -10.57 -30.78 -15.92
C ARG A 93 -10.53 -32.31 -15.96
N PRO A 94 -10.33 -32.92 -17.15
CA PRO A 94 -10.11 -34.35 -17.27
C PRO A 94 -8.92 -34.82 -16.42
N SER A 95 -8.93 -36.06 -15.97
CA SER A 95 -7.92 -36.63 -15.06
C SER A 95 -6.47 -36.52 -15.55
N ILE A 96 -6.25 -36.44 -16.86
CA ILE A 96 -4.92 -36.27 -17.47
C ILE A 96 -4.37 -34.84 -17.32
N HIS A 97 -5.22 -33.86 -17.01
CA HIS A 97 -4.81 -32.46 -16.92
C HIS A 97 -4.11 -32.17 -15.58
N ILE A 98 -3.11 -31.29 -15.60
CA ILE A 98 -2.32 -30.89 -14.42
C ILE A 98 -3.11 -30.20 -13.29
N VAL A 99 -4.38 -29.87 -13.52
CA VAL A 99 -5.31 -29.31 -12.52
C VAL A 99 -6.60 -30.12 -12.43
N ALA A 100 -6.49 -31.44 -12.62
CA ALA A 100 -7.58 -32.36 -12.35
C ALA A 100 -7.84 -32.42 -10.83
N GLY A 101 -9.11 -32.36 -10.45
CA GLY A 101 -9.54 -32.43 -9.05
C GLY A 101 -10.92 -31.82 -8.83
N ARG A 102 -11.50 -32.07 -7.67
CA ARG A 102 -12.81 -31.52 -7.28
C ARG A 102 -12.69 -30.11 -6.73
N ASN A 103 -11.68 -29.87 -5.91
CA ASN A 103 -11.51 -28.61 -5.20
C ASN A 103 -10.07 -28.11 -5.32
N ARG A 104 -9.92 -26.81 -5.15
CA ARG A 104 -8.68 -26.08 -5.32
C ARG A 104 -8.31 -25.32 -4.08
N GLN A 105 -7.02 -25.23 -3.83
CA GLN A 105 -6.44 -24.38 -2.80
C GLN A 105 -6.66 -22.91 -3.17
N ILE A 106 -7.45 -22.20 -2.37
CA ILE A 106 -7.68 -20.76 -2.52
C ILE A 106 -7.03 -20.03 -1.35
N TRP A 107 -6.08 -19.16 -1.65
CA TRP A 107 -5.26 -18.45 -0.66
C TRP A 107 -5.94 -17.18 -0.19
N TRP A 108 -6.89 -17.31 0.74
CA TRP A 108 -7.65 -16.16 1.25
C TRP A 108 -6.75 -15.10 1.91
N VAL A 109 -5.61 -15.50 2.49
CA VAL A 109 -4.65 -14.58 3.15
C VAL A 109 -4.10 -13.52 2.21
N ARG A 110 -3.89 -13.86 0.92
CA ARG A 110 -3.42 -12.93 -0.11
C ARG A 110 -4.32 -11.71 -0.20
N TYR A 111 -5.62 -11.92 -0.29
CA TYR A 111 -6.56 -10.83 -0.47
C TYR A 111 -6.70 -9.98 0.79
N CYS A 112 -6.54 -10.56 1.99
CA CYS A 112 -6.44 -9.78 3.23
C CYS A 112 -5.21 -8.85 3.20
N CYS A 113 -4.09 -9.32 2.67
CA CYS A 113 -2.89 -8.49 2.50
C CYS A 113 -3.08 -7.43 1.40
N TRP A 114 -3.72 -7.76 0.27
CA TRP A 114 -4.07 -6.78 -0.77
C TRP A 114 -5.00 -5.68 -0.25
N PHE A 115 -5.94 -6.02 0.62
CA PHE A 115 -6.83 -5.06 1.29
C PHE A 115 -6.05 -4.01 2.10
N VAL A 116 -4.83 -4.33 2.56
CA VAL A 116 -3.94 -3.38 3.24
C VAL A 116 -2.98 -2.71 2.24
N ILE A 117 -2.33 -3.49 1.39
CA ILE A 117 -1.27 -3.04 0.48
C ILE A 117 -1.78 -2.07 -0.59
N TRP A 118 -2.89 -2.38 -1.27
CA TRP A 118 -3.38 -1.54 -2.37
C TRP A 118 -3.83 -0.14 -1.91
N PRO A 119 -4.52 0.00 -0.75
CA PRO A 119 -4.72 1.29 -0.11
C PRO A 119 -3.44 2.05 0.22
N LEU A 120 -2.42 1.39 0.77
CA LEU A 120 -1.16 2.05 1.13
C LEU A 120 -0.39 2.52 -0.12
N ILE A 121 -0.40 1.74 -1.20
CA ILE A 121 0.18 2.15 -2.50
C ILE A 121 -0.58 3.38 -3.05
N SER A 122 -1.91 3.37 -2.97
CA SER A 122 -2.71 4.52 -3.39
C SER A 122 -2.39 5.76 -2.56
N LEU A 123 -2.30 5.60 -1.24
CA LEU A 123 -1.98 6.67 -0.30
C LEU A 123 -0.60 7.28 -0.59
N VAL A 124 0.43 6.45 -0.79
CA VAL A 124 1.79 6.95 -1.04
C VAL A 124 1.87 7.77 -2.33
N ILE A 125 1.17 7.34 -3.38
CA ILE A 125 1.11 8.06 -4.67
C ILE A 125 0.32 9.36 -4.55
N MET A 126 -0.81 9.37 -3.84
CA MET A 126 -1.63 10.57 -3.69
C MET A 126 -0.99 11.62 -2.79
N LEU A 127 -0.29 11.20 -1.74
CA LEU A 127 0.53 12.08 -0.90
C LEU A 127 1.65 12.75 -1.71
N SER A 128 2.24 12.04 -2.68
CA SER A 128 3.33 12.59 -3.51
C SER A 128 2.92 13.77 -4.40
N VAL A 129 1.61 13.96 -4.60
CA VAL A 129 1.05 15.08 -5.39
C VAL A 129 0.13 15.98 -4.57
N VAL A 130 0.15 15.82 -3.24
CA VAL A 130 -0.66 16.61 -2.30
C VAL A 130 -2.14 16.63 -2.72
N ALA A 131 -2.64 15.49 -3.18
CA ALA A 131 -4.03 15.41 -3.63
C ALA A 131 -4.99 15.68 -2.45
N PRO A 132 -6.14 16.33 -2.68
CA PRO A 132 -7.11 16.58 -1.63
C PRO A 132 -7.49 15.30 -0.89
N VAL A 133 -7.68 15.41 0.43
CA VAL A 133 -7.98 14.27 1.32
C VAL A 133 -9.19 13.49 0.83
N VAL A 134 -10.25 14.17 0.38
CA VAL A 134 -11.46 13.53 -0.15
C VAL A 134 -11.14 12.62 -1.35
N HIS A 135 -10.32 13.09 -2.31
CA HIS A 135 -9.92 12.27 -3.46
C HIS A 135 -9.02 11.10 -3.04
N THR A 136 -8.12 11.33 -2.09
CA THR A 136 -7.23 10.29 -1.55
C THR A 136 -8.02 9.19 -0.84
N LEU A 137 -8.96 9.56 0.04
CA LEU A 137 -9.81 8.61 0.76
C LEU A 137 -10.72 7.82 -0.18
N TRP A 138 -11.28 8.48 -1.21
CA TRP A 138 -12.07 7.81 -2.23
C TRP A 138 -11.26 6.73 -2.97
N LEU A 139 -10.03 7.06 -3.39
CA LEU A 139 -9.15 6.10 -4.06
C LEU A 139 -8.73 4.94 -3.13
N VAL A 140 -8.40 5.25 -1.87
CA VAL A 140 -8.11 4.25 -0.84
C VAL A 140 -9.30 3.29 -0.66
N PHE A 141 -10.52 3.82 -0.59
CA PHE A 141 -11.72 3.01 -0.53
C PHE A 141 -11.89 2.12 -1.77
N LEU A 142 -11.78 2.68 -2.98
CA LEU A 142 -11.93 1.90 -4.21
C LEU A 142 -10.94 0.73 -4.28
N THR A 143 -9.68 0.95 -3.89
CA THR A 143 -8.66 -0.11 -3.90
C THR A 143 -8.88 -1.16 -2.82
N ALA A 144 -9.39 -0.79 -1.65
CA ALA A 144 -9.86 -1.75 -0.65
C ALA A 144 -11.04 -2.59 -1.18
N VAL A 145 -12.01 -1.97 -1.85
CA VAL A 145 -13.15 -2.67 -2.48
C VAL A 145 -12.68 -3.66 -3.54
N MET A 146 -11.70 -3.31 -4.37
CA MET A 146 -11.12 -4.26 -5.34
C MET A 146 -10.62 -5.55 -4.65
N ALA A 147 -9.90 -5.43 -3.54
CA ALA A 147 -9.39 -6.60 -2.80
C ALA A 147 -10.54 -7.44 -2.20
N VAL A 148 -11.59 -6.79 -1.68
CA VAL A 148 -12.78 -7.48 -1.18
C VAL A 148 -13.49 -8.24 -2.29
N MET A 149 -13.70 -7.63 -3.47
CA MET A 149 -14.35 -8.30 -4.59
C MET A 149 -13.54 -9.51 -5.08
N ALA A 150 -12.21 -9.39 -5.14
CA ALA A 150 -11.32 -10.50 -5.48
C ALA A 150 -11.42 -11.65 -4.46
N LEU A 151 -11.42 -11.34 -3.15
CA LEU A 151 -11.57 -12.34 -2.09
C LEU A 151 -12.90 -13.07 -2.18
N VAL A 152 -14.00 -12.31 -2.21
CA VAL A 152 -15.35 -12.89 -2.19
C VAL A 152 -15.56 -13.72 -3.46
N GLY A 153 -15.13 -13.23 -4.62
CA GLY A 153 -15.15 -14.03 -5.86
C GLY A 153 -14.38 -15.35 -5.71
N ALA A 154 -13.22 -15.34 -5.05
CA ALA A 154 -12.37 -16.53 -4.94
C ALA A 154 -12.98 -17.64 -4.08
N VAL A 155 -13.80 -17.27 -3.08
CA VAL A 155 -14.43 -18.23 -2.15
C VAL A 155 -15.85 -18.64 -2.56
N VAL A 156 -16.44 -17.96 -3.56
CA VAL A 156 -17.74 -18.34 -4.14
C VAL A 156 -17.59 -19.55 -5.06
N ARG A 157 -18.40 -20.58 -4.80
CA ARG A 157 -18.39 -21.85 -5.55
C ARG A 157 -19.20 -21.79 -6.84
N SER A 158 -20.29 -21.03 -6.84
CA SER A 158 -21.15 -20.86 -8.01
C SER A 158 -20.51 -19.93 -9.05
N ASP A 159 -21.08 -19.94 -10.24
CA ASP A 159 -20.82 -19.01 -11.34
C ASP A 159 -21.00 -17.53 -10.96
N TYR A 160 -21.74 -17.22 -9.89
CA TYR A 160 -21.83 -15.87 -9.31
C TYR A 160 -20.48 -15.24 -8.95
N LYS A 161 -19.40 -16.02 -8.85
CA LYS A 161 -18.03 -15.49 -8.70
C LYS A 161 -17.66 -14.48 -9.79
N TRP A 162 -18.18 -14.67 -11.01
CA TRP A 162 -17.91 -13.79 -12.14
C TRP A 162 -18.58 -12.42 -12.00
N GLY A 163 -19.64 -12.30 -11.21
CA GLY A 163 -20.22 -11.01 -10.83
C GLY A 163 -19.23 -10.17 -10.01
N TYR A 164 -18.60 -10.77 -9.00
CA TYR A 164 -17.54 -10.12 -8.21
C TYR A 164 -16.33 -9.76 -9.07
N TYR A 165 -15.94 -10.63 -10.00
CA TYR A 165 -14.90 -10.34 -10.98
C TYR A 165 -15.25 -9.12 -11.85
N GLY A 166 -16.49 -9.04 -12.36
CA GLY A 166 -16.97 -7.89 -13.12
C GLY A 166 -16.94 -6.59 -12.32
N PHE A 167 -17.41 -6.62 -11.06
CA PHE A 167 -17.30 -5.46 -10.17
C PHE A 167 -15.85 -5.06 -9.90
N TRP A 168 -14.95 -6.02 -9.69
CA TRP A 168 -13.52 -5.74 -9.52
C TRP A 168 -12.92 -5.02 -10.74
N VAL A 169 -13.16 -5.54 -11.95
CA VAL A 169 -12.67 -4.91 -13.19
C VAL A 169 -13.28 -3.51 -13.38
N TRP A 170 -14.57 -3.33 -13.07
CA TRP A 170 -15.20 -2.01 -13.10
C TRP A 170 -14.55 -1.03 -12.10
N THR A 171 -14.31 -1.47 -10.86
CA THR A 171 -13.63 -0.65 -9.86
C THR A 171 -12.20 -0.30 -10.29
N TRP A 172 -11.48 -1.21 -10.95
CA TRP A 172 -10.15 -0.94 -11.51
C TRP A 172 -10.16 0.20 -12.56
N LEU A 173 -11.21 0.31 -13.38
CA LEU A 173 -11.37 1.45 -14.30
C LEU A 173 -11.58 2.78 -13.55
N LEU A 174 -12.40 2.77 -12.49
CA LEU A 174 -12.61 3.93 -11.62
C LEU A 174 -11.34 4.35 -10.88
N VAL A 175 -10.54 3.37 -10.47
CA VAL A 175 -9.20 3.58 -9.90
C VAL A 175 -8.29 4.24 -10.93
N GLY A 176 -8.29 3.81 -12.20
CA GLY A 176 -7.52 4.47 -13.26
C GLY A 176 -7.84 5.96 -13.39
N TYR A 177 -9.13 6.30 -13.41
CA TYR A 177 -9.56 7.71 -13.40
C TYR A 177 -9.09 8.44 -12.14
N SER A 178 -9.28 7.86 -10.95
CA SER A 178 -9.00 8.49 -9.66
C SER A 178 -7.51 8.59 -9.32
N LEU A 179 -6.69 7.68 -9.86
CA LEU A 179 -5.25 7.57 -9.60
C LEU A 179 -4.42 8.31 -10.65
N ILE A 180 -4.85 8.34 -11.92
CA ILE A 180 -4.08 8.94 -13.03
C ILE A 180 -4.67 10.28 -13.46
N TRP A 181 -5.97 10.29 -13.79
CA TRP A 181 -6.58 11.43 -14.46
C TRP A 181 -6.96 12.56 -13.51
N ALA A 182 -7.71 12.27 -12.45
CA ALA A 182 -8.16 13.26 -11.48
C ALA A 182 -6.99 14.05 -10.83
N PRO A 183 -5.90 13.40 -10.36
CA PRO A 183 -4.81 14.11 -9.70
C PRO A 183 -3.83 14.83 -10.64
N ARG A 184 -3.96 14.67 -11.97
CA ARG A 184 -3.00 15.22 -12.94
C ARG A 184 -2.79 16.73 -12.82
N ARG A 185 -3.85 17.48 -12.49
CA ARG A 185 -3.80 18.94 -12.34
C ARG A 185 -3.06 19.35 -11.06
N TYR A 186 -3.28 18.63 -9.96
CA TYR A 186 -2.52 18.84 -8.72
C TYR A 186 -1.03 18.57 -8.94
N ALA A 187 -0.71 17.47 -9.60
CA ALA A 187 0.68 17.13 -9.94
C ALA A 187 1.33 18.19 -10.84
N SER A 188 0.63 18.69 -11.86
CA SER A 188 1.16 19.75 -12.74
C SER A 188 1.37 21.08 -12.04
N ALA A 189 0.54 21.41 -11.04
CA ALA A 189 0.67 22.64 -10.27
C ALA A 189 1.92 22.64 -9.38
N LEU A 190 2.40 21.45 -8.96
CA LEU A 190 3.58 21.31 -8.12
C LEU A 190 4.89 21.33 -8.91
N GLY A 191 4.85 21.06 -10.22
CA GLY A 191 6.02 21.11 -11.11
C GLY A 191 6.12 19.93 -12.07
N ARG A 192 6.91 20.10 -13.15
CA ARG A 192 7.04 19.10 -14.22
C ARG A 192 7.71 17.80 -13.77
N ASP A 193 8.61 17.88 -12.80
CA ASP A 193 9.27 16.73 -12.18
C ASP A 193 8.28 15.86 -11.40
N ILE A 194 7.45 16.47 -10.54
CA ILE A 194 6.40 15.80 -9.77
C ILE A 194 5.33 15.22 -10.70
N GLN A 195 4.89 16.00 -11.70
CA GLN A 195 3.94 15.53 -12.70
C GLN A 195 4.45 14.26 -13.41
N ARG A 196 5.72 14.26 -13.83
CA ARG A 196 6.33 13.11 -14.51
C ARG A 196 6.46 11.90 -13.57
N ALA A 197 6.95 12.12 -12.35
CA ALA A 197 7.09 11.06 -11.35
C ALA A 197 5.75 10.40 -11.04
N HIS A 198 4.71 11.21 -10.83
CA HIS A 198 3.35 10.74 -10.60
C HIS A 198 2.83 9.96 -11.80
N LEU A 199 2.85 10.53 -13.01
CA LEU A 199 2.27 9.89 -14.19
C LEU A 199 2.92 8.54 -14.51
N ILE A 200 4.26 8.43 -14.39
CA ILE A 200 4.98 7.18 -14.61
C ILE A 200 4.57 6.15 -13.55
N THR A 201 4.60 6.54 -12.28
CA THR A 201 4.32 5.62 -11.17
C THR A 201 2.85 5.16 -11.16
N SER A 202 1.90 6.08 -11.33
CA SER A 202 0.48 5.78 -11.33
C SER A 202 0.07 4.91 -12.52
N SER A 203 0.62 5.18 -13.71
CA SER A 203 0.38 4.36 -14.90
C SER A 203 0.97 2.97 -14.75
N TRP A 204 2.19 2.86 -14.19
CA TRP A 204 2.83 1.56 -13.92
C TRP A 204 2.00 0.71 -12.95
N VAL A 205 1.58 1.28 -11.82
CA VAL A 205 0.77 0.57 -10.82
C VAL A 205 -0.59 0.16 -11.40
N TRP A 206 -1.27 1.08 -12.09
CA TRP A 206 -2.56 0.78 -12.70
C TRP A 206 -2.47 -0.33 -13.75
N PHE A 207 -1.41 -0.31 -14.57
CA PHE A 207 -1.11 -1.38 -15.53
C PHE A 207 -0.85 -2.70 -14.83
N LEU A 208 -0.01 -2.74 -13.80
CA LEU A 208 0.22 -3.98 -13.04
C LEU A 208 -1.08 -4.51 -12.45
N TRP A 209 -1.92 -3.66 -11.85
CA TRP A 209 -3.23 -4.03 -11.31
C TRP A 209 -4.21 -4.58 -12.35
N MET A 210 -4.03 -4.31 -13.64
CA MET A 210 -4.78 -4.97 -14.71
C MET A 210 -4.40 -6.45 -14.86
N ILE A 211 -3.15 -6.80 -14.56
CA ILE A 211 -2.63 -8.16 -14.75
C ILE A 211 -3.08 -9.09 -13.61
N TYR A 212 -3.32 -8.56 -12.40
CA TYR A 212 -3.84 -9.33 -11.26
C TYR A 212 -5.19 -10.04 -11.54
N PRO A 213 -6.23 -9.38 -12.09
CA PRO A 213 -7.46 -10.05 -12.46
C PRO A 213 -7.28 -11.03 -13.63
N ILE A 214 -6.33 -10.78 -14.55
CA ILE A 214 -6.00 -11.77 -15.59
C ILE A 214 -5.49 -13.06 -14.95
N CYS A 215 -4.54 -12.95 -14.02
CA CYS A 215 -4.04 -14.09 -13.25
C CYS A 215 -5.22 -14.78 -12.54
N TRP A 216 -6.02 -14.03 -11.78
CA TRP A 216 -7.16 -14.54 -11.04
C TRP A 216 -8.14 -15.32 -11.93
N GLY A 217 -8.45 -14.77 -13.10
CA GLY A 217 -9.37 -15.35 -14.07
C GLY A 217 -8.89 -16.69 -14.62
N ILE A 218 -7.57 -16.89 -14.77
CA ILE A 218 -7.01 -18.14 -15.26
C ILE A 218 -6.65 -19.14 -14.14
N SER A 219 -6.45 -18.70 -12.90
CA SER A 219 -6.21 -19.58 -11.74
C SER A 219 -7.48 -19.86 -10.94
N GLU A 220 -7.89 -18.97 -10.05
CA GLU A 220 -8.97 -19.19 -9.08
C GLU A 220 -10.36 -19.26 -9.75
N GLY A 221 -10.60 -18.42 -10.75
CA GLY A 221 -11.85 -18.41 -11.51
C GLY A 221 -11.94 -19.58 -12.49
N GLY A 222 -11.02 -19.61 -13.46
CA GLY A 222 -11.07 -20.51 -14.61
C GLY A 222 -10.46 -21.88 -14.40
N ASN A 223 -9.70 -22.11 -13.33
CA ASN A 223 -9.00 -23.38 -13.07
C ASN A 223 -8.23 -23.89 -14.32
N THR A 224 -7.39 -23.03 -14.88
CA THR A 224 -6.59 -23.32 -16.08
C THR A 224 -5.13 -23.59 -15.72
N ILE A 225 -4.58 -22.82 -14.77
CA ILE A 225 -3.20 -22.98 -14.29
C ILE A 225 -3.16 -23.56 -12.86
N PRO A 226 -2.15 -24.41 -12.54
CA PRO A 226 -2.02 -24.99 -11.21
C PRO A 226 -1.58 -23.96 -10.16
N PRO A 227 -1.82 -24.21 -8.86
CA PRO A 227 -1.41 -23.32 -7.76
C PRO A 227 0.09 -22.95 -7.78
N ASP A 228 0.98 -23.83 -8.23
CA ASP A 228 2.40 -23.50 -8.41
C ASP A 228 2.62 -22.41 -9.49
N SER A 229 1.91 -22.50 -10.61
CA SER A 229 2.00 -21.50 -11.68
C SER A 229 1.35 -20.18 -11.29
N GLU A 230 0.24 -20.24 -10.55
CA GLU A 230 -0.37 -19.07 -9.89
C GLU A 230 0.65 -18.39 -8.97
N PHE A 231 1.38 -19.15 -8.15
CA PHE A 231 2.41 -18.62 -7.27
C PHE A 231 3.53 -17.92 -8.04
N ILE A 232 4.01 -18.53 -9.13
CA ILE A 232 5.01 -17.88 -10.00
C ILE A 232 4.46 -16.57 -10.57
N PHE A 233 3.24 -16.58 -11.10
CA PHE A 233 2.63 -15.41 -11.71
C PHE A 233 2.46 -14.27 -10.70
N TYR A 234 1.74 -14.50 -9.59
CA TYR A 234 1.56 -13.47 -8.56
C TYR A 234 2.89 -13.03 -7.94
N GLY A 235 3.82 -13.95 -7.67
CA GLY A 235 5.12 -13.60 -7.09
C GLY A 235 5.93 -12.65 -7.97
N ILE A 236 5.90 -12.84 -9.30
CA ILE A 236 6.53 -11.89 -10.25
C ILE A 236 5.81 -10.55 -10.21
N LEU A 237 4.47 -10.54 -10.23
CA LEU A 237 3.69 -9.31 -10.14
C LEU A 237 3.94 -8.55 -8.84
N ASP A 238 4.07 -9.24 -7.72
CA ASP A 238 4.35 -8.66 -6.42
C ASP A 238 5.77 -8.08 -6.37
N CYS A 239 6.76 -8.75 -6.97
CA CYS A 239 8.12 -8.21 -7.12
C CYS A 239 8.13 -6.92 -7.98
N CYS A 240 7.33 -6.87 -9.03
CA CYS A 240 7.15 -5.66 -9.82
C CYS A 240 6.40 -4.56 -9.07
N LEU A 241 5.37 -4.92 -8.32
CA LEU A 241 4.50 -3.98 -7.64
C LEU A 241 5.16 -3.36 -6.40
N ILE A 242 5.97 -4.14 -5.67
CA ILE A 242 6.49 -3.73 -4.36
C ILE A 242 7.95 -3.29 -4.45
N PRO A 243 8.97 -4.16 -4.64
CA PRO A 243 10.36 -3.72 -4.70
C PRO A 243 10.64 -2.75 -5.85
N ILE A 244 10.22 -3.09 -7.08
CA ILE A 244 10.53 -2.27 -8.26
C ILE A 244 9.83 -0.91 -8.14
N THR A 245 8.53 -0.88 -7.82
CA THR A 245 7.81 0.39 -7.62
C THR A 245 8.39 1.20 -6.47
N SER A 246 8.74 0.59 -5.33
CA SER A 246 9.32 1.31 -4.19
C SER A 246 10.66 1.94 -4.55
N ALA A 247 11.54 1.18 -5.22
CA ALA A 247 12.82 1.69 -5.68
C ALA A 247 12.63 2.84 -6.68
N ALA A 248 11.78 2.66 -7.70
CA ALA A 248 11.48 3.69 -8.69
C ALA A 248 10.87 4.94 -8.04
N PHE A 249 9.92 4.77 -7.12
CA PHE A 249 9.28 5.86 -6.39
C PHE A 249 10.32 6.66 -5.60
N LEU A 250 11.16 6.01 -4.79
CA LEU A 250 12.19 6.70 -4.02
C LEU A 250 13.22 7.40 -4.93
N LEU A 251 13.56 6.80 -6.07
CA LEU A 251 14.47 7.41 -7.04
C LEU A 251 13.88 8.65 -7.71
N PHE A 252 12.60 8.63 -8.11
CA PHE A 252 11.95 9.78 -8.71
C PHE A 252 11.73 10.91 -7.70
N HIS A 253 11.55 10.59 -6.42
CA HIS A 253 11.32 11.57 -5.35
C HIS A 253 12.61 12.06 -4.66
N ARG A 254 13.78 11.51 -4.99
CA ARG A 254 15.05 11.88 -4.34
C ARG A 254 15.44 13.35 -4.52
N SER A 255 14.99 13.97 -5.62
CA SER A 255 15.28 15.36 -5.98
C SER A 255 14.13 16.32 -5.69
N ILE A 256 13.00 15.81 -5.20
CA ILE A 256 11.84 16.64 -4.85
C ILE A 256 12.02 17.09 -3.40
N ASP A 257 12.13 18.40 -3.20
CA ASP A 257 12.19 18.97 -1.85
C ASP A 257 10.87 18.67 -1.11
N PRO A 258 10.92 17.99 0.06
CA PRO A 258 9.73 17.75 0.88
C PRO A 258 8.96 19.02 1.26
N GLU A 259 9.60 20.20 1.28
CA GLU A 259 8.92 21.48 1.50
C GLU A 259 7.89 21.80 0.41
N ARG A 260 8.16 21.42 -0.84
CA ARG A 260 7.22 21.61 -1.96
C ARG A 260 5.93 20.81 -1.79
N LEU A 261 5.96 19.76 -0.98
CA LEU A 261 4.81 18.90 -0.73
C LEU A 261 4.00 19.36 0.50
N GLY A 262 4.51 20.28 1.31
CA GLY A 262 3.84 20.71 2.54
C GLY A 262 3.67 19.59 3.59
N LEU A 263 4.23 18.40 3.35
CA LEU A 263 4.15 17.23 4.21
C LEU A 263 5.25 17.29 5.29
N ARG A 264 5.25 18.36 6.09
CA ARG A 264 6.08 18.41 7.30
C ARG A 264 5.34 17.72 8.44
N MET A 265 5.81 16.54 8.83
CA MET A 265 5.41 15.98 10.11
C MET A 265 5.98 16.82 11.24
N ARG A 266 5.12 17.10 12.24
CA ARG A 266 5.50 17.81 13.44
C ARG A 266 6.54 17.00 14.24
N SER A 267 7.61 17.67 14.66
CA SER A 267 8.58 17.16 15.67
C SER A 267 8.17 17.57 17.08
N TYR A 268 8.75 16.93 18.10
CA TYR A 268 8.60 17.34 19.49
C TYR A 268 8.95 18.82 19.72
N ASP A 269 9.90 19.34 18.94
CA ASP A 269 10.39 20.73 19.04
C ASP A 269 9.50 21.74 18.31
N ASP A 270 8.54 21.29 17.49
CA ASP A 270 7.67 22.21 16.76
C ASP A 270 6.57 22.75 17.68
N PRO A 271 6.33 24.07 17.69
CA PRO A 271 5.27 24.66 18.50
C PRO A 271 3.89 24.11 18.13
N LEU A 272 3.00 24.01 19.12
CA LEU A 272 1.59 23.71 18.88
C LEU A 272 0.96 24.81 18.01
N PRO A 273 -0.06 24.50 17.18
CA PRO A 273 -0.85 25.53 16.51
C PRO A 273 -1.36 26.56 17.53
N GLY A 274 -1.01 27.84 17.34
CA GLY A 274 -1.36 28.92 18.27
C GLY A 274 -0.36 29.17 19.41
N GLN A 275 0.76 28.43 19.50
CA GLN A 275 1.85 28.74 20.42
C GLN A 275 3.03 29.35 19.66
N LEU A 276 3.55 30.47 20.15
CA LEU A 276 4.76 31.11 19.63
C LEU A 276 5.96 30.16 19.73
N HIS A 277 6.85 30.22 18.74
CA HIS A 277 8.13 29.52 18.76
C HIS A 277 8.86 29.84 20.08
N PRO A 278 9.57 28.89 20.73
CA PRO A 278 10.27 29.16 22.00
C PRO A 278 11.20 30.39 21.94
N ALA A 279 11.80 30.66 20.78
CA ALA A 279 12.59 31.85 20.50
C ALA A 279 11.76 33.15 20.53
N ALA A 280 10.58 33.16 19.94
CA ALA A 280 9.67 34.30 19.97
C ALA A 280 9.08 34.53 21.37
N ARG A 281 8.89 33.46 22.16
CA ARG A 281 8.49 33.56 23.58
C ARG A 281 9.61 34.12 24.46
N ALA A 282 10.87 33.91 24.11
CA ALA A 282 12.02 34.51 24.79
C ALA A 282 12.17 35.99 24.44
N GLU A 283 11.94 36.37 23.17
CA GLU A 283 11.88 37.77 22.72
C GLU A 283 10.72 38.54 23.36
N GLU A 284 9.53 37.95 23.44
CA GLU A 284 8.37 38.55 24.13
C GLU A 284 8.64 38.77 25.62
N LYS A 285 9.40 37.87 26.26
CA LYS A 285 9.80 38.01 27.67
C LYS A 285 10.93 39.02 27.88
N MET A 286 11.65 39.40 26.82
CA MET A 286 12.72 40.40 26.82
C MET A 286 12.26 41.78 26.36
N ALA A 287 11.06 41.91 25.81
CA ALA A 287 10.50 43.20 25.44
C ALA A 287 10.19 44.04 26.70
N PRO A 288 10.72 45.28 26.82
CA PRO A 288 10.41 46.14 27.96
C PRO A 288 8.93 46.49 27.98
N THR A 289 8.27 46.21 29.10
CA THR A 289 6.89 46.61 29.38
C THR A 289 6.82 48.14 29.48
N ASN A 290 6.42 48.81 28.40
CA ASN A 290 6.08 50.23 28.42
C ASN A 290 4.81 50.43 29.27
N SER A 291 5.00 50.69 30.56
CA SER A 291 3.95 51.21 31.43
C SER A 291 3.81 52.71 31.13
N PRO A 292 2.61 53.25 30.86
CA PRO A 292 2.45 54.69 30.69
C PRO A 292 2.68 55.41 32.02
N ASP A 293 3.56 56.40 32.02
CA ASP A 293 3.80 57.28 33.17
C ASP A 293 2.53 58.02 33.61
N PRO A 294 2.36 58.31 34.92
CA PRO A 294 1.18 58.99 35.44
C PRO A 294 1.12 60.43 34.94
N VAL A 295 -0.02 60.80 34.35
CA VAL A 295 -0.37 62.13 33.85
C VAL A 295 -0.33 63.15 34.99
N ASN A 296 0.53 64.17 34.87
CA ASN A 296 0.54 65.33 35.77
C ASN A 296 -0.78 66.14 35.66
N PRO A 297 -1.36 66.61 36.77
CA PRO A 297 -2.58 67.41 36.74
C PRO A 297 -2.33 68.85 36.21
N PRO A 298 -3.33 69.47 35.55
CA PRO A 298 -3.17 70.78 34.91
C PRO A 298 -3.10 71.96 35.91
N PRO A 299 -2.48 73.10 35.53
CA PRO A 299 -2.33 74.26 36.42
C PRO A 299 -3.65 75.01 36.65
N MET A 300 -3.87 75.48 37.89
CA MET A 300 -4.98 76.35 38.28
C MET A 300 -4.87 77.74 37.61
N ALA A 301 -5.97 78.19 37.00
CA ALA A 301 -6.13 79.57 36.55
C ALA A 301 -6.45 80.49 37.74
N VAL A 302 -5.66 81.54 37.91
CA VAL A 302 -5.87 82.63 38.87
C VAL A 302 -6.83 83.64 38.22
N SER A 303 -7.89 84.01 38.93
CA SER A 303 -8.81 85.09 38.56
C SER A 303 -8.26 86.45 38.99
N GLU A 304 -8.27 87.45 38.11
CA GLU A 304 -8.35 88.86 38.53
C GLU A 304 -9.26 89.65 37.56
N THR A 305 -10.34 90.17 38.15
CA THR A 305 -11.12 91.40 37.88
C THR A 305 -11.49 91.80 36.46
#